data_AF-A0A7S3S3E3-F1
#
_entry.id   AF-A0A7S3S3E3-F1
#
_cell.length_a   1.000
_cell.length_b   1.000
_cell.length_c   1.000
_cell.angle_alpha   90.00
_cell.angle_beta   90.00
_cell.angle_gamma   90.00
#
_symmetry.space_group_name_H-M   'P 1'
#
loop_
_entity.id
_entity.type
_entity.pdbx_description
1 polymer ?
#
loop_
_entity_poly.entity_id
_entity_poly.type
_entity_poly.pdbx_seq_one_letter_code
_entity_poly.pdbx_strand_id
1 'polypeptide(L)'
;RQRLPRGTHVLALTDGEQHEWDGMRFPLAIGPKKTAGEGSLPELISWVRRNRATLLDLVARNGAVLLRDFGGLADAAGFSELVHALQLEGFASGCSAAPRTEQAPGVFTANE
;
A
#
# COMPACT_ATOMS: atom_id res chain seq x y z
N ARG A 1 -20.32 -4.50 8.14
CA ARG A 1 -19.82 -3.74 6.98
C ARG A 1 -18.34 -3.44 7.22
N GLN A 2 -17.47 -3.75 6.27
CA GLN A 2 -16.03 -3.52 6.39
C GLN A 2 -15.73 -2.03 6.59
N ARG A 3 -14.90 -1.68 7.58
CA ARG A 3 -14.57 -0.28 7.88
C ARG A 3 -13.37 0.15 7.04
N LEU A 4 -13.61 1.05 6.09
CA LEU A 4 -12.55 1.62 5.25
C LEU A 4 -11.85 2.80 5.95
N PRO A 5 -10.58 3.07 5.60
CA PRO A 5 -9.90 4.31 5.93
C PRO A 5 -10.72 5.54 5.57
N ARG A 6 -10.64 6.58 6.40
CA ARG A 6 -11.36 7.84 6.14
C ARG A 6 -10.89 8.44 4.81
N GLY A 7 -11.84 8.94 4.02
CA GLY A 7 -11.54 9.60 2.75
C GLY A 7 -11.20 8.65 1.59
N THR A 8 -11.50 7.36 1.71
CA THR A 8 -11.30 6.38 0.62
C THR A 8 -12.59 5.72 0.16
N HIS A 9 -12.52 5.11 -1.01
CA HIS A 9 -13.55 4.24 -1.58
C HIS A 9 -12.90 2.97 -2.15
N VAL A 10 -13.68 1.90 -2.30
CA VAL A 10 -13.22 0.66 -2.93
C VAL A 10 -13.18 0.88 -4.43
N LEU A 11 -12.09 0.45 -5.06
CA LEU A 11 -11.93 0.43 -6.50
C LEU A 11 -12.29 -0.96 -7.03
N ALA A 12 -12.95 -1.00 -8.19
CA ALA A 12 -12.99 -2.21 -9.01
C ALA A 12 -11.72 -2.24 -9.85
N LEU A 13 -10.94 -3.32 -9.75
CA LEU A 13 -9.86 -3.57 -10.71
C LEU A 13 -10.46 -4.23 -11.96
N THR A 14 -9.77 -4.14 -13.10
CA THR A 14 -10.26 -4.74 -14.35
C THR A 14 -10.33 -6.26 -14.25
N ASP A 15 -11.19 -6.88 -15.07
CA ASP A 15 -11.40 -8.32 -15.08
C ASP A 15 -10.07 -9.08 -15.27
N GLY A 16 -9.77 -9.99 -14.34
CA GLY A 16 -8.53 -10.77 -14.29
C GLY A 16 -7.46 -10.24 -13.33
N GLU A 17 -7.56 -8.99 -12.85
CA GLU A 17 -6.62 -8.42 -11.86
C GLU A 17 -7.11 -8.58 -10.40
N GLN A 18 -8.40 -8.85 -10.21
CA GLN A 18 -9.04 -9.03 -8.91
C GLN A 18 -9.93 -10.27 -8.92
N HIS A 19 -9.76 -11.08 -7.89
CA HIS A 19 -10.56 -12.29 -7.66
C HIS A 19 -11.42 -12.11 -6.41
N GLU A 20 -12.51 -12.87 -6.34
CA GLU A 20 -13.37 -12.93 -5.16
C GLU A 20 -13.36 -14.35 -4.58
N TRP A 21 -13.04 -14.46 -3.29
CA TRP A 21 -13.08 -15.72 -2.53
C TRP A 21 -13.93 -15.50 -1.28
N ASP A 22 -14.97 -16.32 -1.09
CA ASP A 22 -15.91 -16.22 0.04
C ASP A 22 -16.49 -14.80 0.26
N GLY A 23 -16.80 -14.07 -0.81
CA GLY A 23 -17.30 -12.70 -0.74
C GLY A 23 -16.23 -11.64 -0.43
N MET A 24 -14.95 -12.02 -0.39
CA MET A 24 -13.81 -11.13 -0.15
C MET A 24 -13.03 -10.91 -1.44
N ARG A 25 -12.84 -9.64 -1.79
CA ARG A 25 -12.01 -9.24 -2.93
C ARG A 25 -10.53 -9.32 -2.58
N PHE A 26 -9.75 -9.89 -3.50
CA PHE A 26 -8.31 -9.99 -3.41
C PHE A 26 -7.63 -9.55 -4.72
N PRO A 27 -6.65 -8.62 -4.66
CA PRO A 27 -6.41 -7.75 -3.50
C PRO A 27 -7.60 -6.80 -3.30
N LEU A 28 -7.81 -6.31 -2.07
CA LEU A 28 -8.73 -5.20 -1.86
C LEU A 28 -8.08 -3.91 -2.40
N ALA A 29 -8.62 -3.35 -3.47
CA ALA A 29 -8.15 -2.07 -4.00
C ALA A 29 -8.91 -0.89 -3.39
N ILE A 30 -8.19 0.11 -2.88
CA ILE A 30 -8.76 1.36 -2.37
C ILE A 30 -8.06 2.56 -2.98
N GLY A 31 -8.83 3.63 -3.20
CA GLY A 31 -8.33 4.90 -3.70
C GLY A 31 -8.89 6.11 -2.94
N PRO A 32 -8.27 7.29 -3.07
CA PRO A 32 -8.77 8.51 -2.45
C PRO A 32 -10.15 8.87 -3.00
N LYS A 33 -11.03 9.47 -2.18
CA LYS A 33 -12.32 10.01 -2.65
C LYS A 33 -12.17 11.30 -3.47
N LYS A 34 -11.01 11.97 -3.38
CA LYS A 34 -10.65 13.10 -4.25
C LYS A 34 -10.30 12.58 -5.66
N THR A 35 -10.19 13.48 -6.64
CA THR A 35 -9.80 13.10 -8.01
C THR A 35 -8.48 12.33 -8.00
N ALA A 36 -8.37 11.30 -8.83
CA ALA A 36 -7.14 10.51 -8.96
C ALA A 36 -5.91 11.40 -9.23
N GLY A 37 -4.82 11.16 -8.50
CA GLY A 37 -3.58 11.94 -8.65
C GLY A 37 -3.58 13.30 -7.94
N GLU A 38 -4.69 13.74 -7.35
CA GLU A 38 -4.69 14.91 -6.47
C GLU A 38 -4.15 14.56 -5.08
N GLY A 39 -3.02 15.15 -4.72
CA GLY A 39 -2.42 15.03 -3.39
C GLY A 39 -0.90 15.13 -3.44
N SER A 40 -0.33 15.61 -2.34
CA SER A 40 1.11 15.68 -2.13
C SER A 40 1.60 14.50 -1.29
N LEU A 41 2.90 14.17 -1.40
CA LEU A 41 3.52 13.14 -0.57
C LEU A 41 3.27 13.37 0.94
N PRO A 42 3.47 14.59 1.51
CA PRO A 42 3.21 14.82 2.93
C PRO A 42 1.77 14.56 3.37
N GLU A 43 0.78 14.85 2.52
CA GLU A 43 -0.62 14.55 2.78
C GLU A 43 -0.88 13.03 2.81
N LEU A 44 -0.28 12.30 1.88
CA LEU A 44 -0.35 10.84 1.81
C LEU A 44 0.29 10.19 3.05
N ILE A 45 1.51 10.59 3.41
CA ILE A 45 2.19 10.13 4.63
C ILE A 45 1.33 10.38 5.87
N SER A 46 0.80 11.59 5.99
CA SER A 46 -0.07 11.96 7.11
C SER A 46 -1.35 11.13 7.14
N TRP A 47 -1.92 10.83 5.97
CA TRP A 47 -3.10 9.98 5.85
C TRP A 47 -2.81 8.53 6.24
N VAL A 48 -1.69 7.95 5.80
CA VAL A 48 -1.28 6.60 6.18
C VAL A 48 -1.12 6.49 7.69
N ARG A 49 -0.39 7.43 8.33
CA ARG A 49 -0.19 7.43 9.79
C ARG A 49 -1.52 7.44 10.55
N ARG A 50 -2.47 8.28 10.14
CA ARG A 50 -3.80 8.38 10.78
C ARG A 50 -4.66 7.14 10.58
N ASN A 51 -4.48 6.40 9.48
CA ASN A 51 -5.30 5.22 9.15
C ASN A 51 -4.56 3.89 9.37
N ARG A 52 -3.32 3.91 9.89
CA ARG A 52 -2.44 2.75 10.05
C ARG A 52 -3.15 1.52 10.60
N ALA A 53 -3.80 1.64 11.76
CA ALA A 53 -4.48 0.51 12.40
C ALA A 53 -5.60 -0.08 11.52
N THR A 54 -6.30 0.76 10.75
CA THR A 54 -7.34 0.30 9.83
C THR A 54 -6.73 -0.37 8.60
N LEU A 55 -5.62 0.15 8.07
CA LEU A 55 -4.91 -0.47 6.95
C LEU A 55 -4.37 -1.86 7.33
N LEU A 56 -3.77 -2.00 8.52
CA LEU A 56 -3.25 -3.29 8.98
C LEU A 56 -4.38 -4.31 9.24
N ASP A 57 -5.52 -3.88 9.79
CA ASP A 57 -6.71 -4.74 9.94
C ASP A 57 -7.27 -5.18 8.57
N LEU A 58 -7.27 -4.30 7.57
CA LEU A 58 -7.67 -4.67 6.21
C LEU A 58 -6.72 -5.69 5.59
N VAL A 59 -5.40 -5.49 5.70
CA VAL A 59 -4.42 -6.46 5.18
C VAL A 59 -4.57 -7.81 5.87
N ALA A 60 -4.74 -7.84 7.20
CA ALA A 60 -4.92 -9.09 7.95
C ALA A 60 -6.20 -9.87 7.52
N ARG A 61 -7.26 -9.17 7.11
CA ARG A 61 -8.53 -9.79 6.68
C ARG A 61 -8.55 -10.17 5.20
N ASN A 62 -7.99 -9.33 4.34
CA ASN A 62 -8.05 -9.48 2.89
C ASN A 62 -6.80 -10.13 2.30
N GLY A 63 -5.76 -10.40 3.09
CA GLY A 63 -4.48 -10.92 2.61
C GLY A 63 -3.61 -9.86 1.92
N ALA A 64 -4.21 -9.02 1.07
CA ALA A 64 -3.53 -7.92 0.40
C ALA A 64 -4.46 -6.71 0.18
N VAL A 65 -3.88 -5.51 0.27
CA VAL A 65 -4.56 -4.24 -0.01
C VAL A 65 -3.72 -3.44 -1.00
N LEU A 66 -4.32 -3.04 -2.12
CA LEU A 66 -3.72 -2.16 -3.10
C LEU A 66 -4.15 -0.72 -2.83
N LEU A 67 -3.17 0.17 -2.60
CA LEU A 67 -3.37 1.62 -2.52
C LEU A 67 -3.15 2.22 -3.91
N ARG A 68 -4.22 2.60 -4.60
CA ARG A 68 -4.16 3.11 -5.99
C ARG A 68 -4.66 4.55 -6.08
N ASP A 69 -4.17 5.29 -7.06
CA ASP A 69 -4.55 6.67 -7.40
C ASP A 69 -4.23 7.73 -6.33
N PHE A 70 -3.35 7.41 -5.37
CA PHE A 70 -2.80 8.39 -4.43
C PHE A 70 -1.72 9.24 -5.13
N GLY A 71 -1.83 10.56 -5.03
CA GLY A 71 -0.83 11.50 -5.56
C GLY A 71 0.45 11.58 -4.73
N GLY A 72 1.53 12.09 -5.34
CA GLY A 72 2.78 12.43 -4.65
C GLY A 72 3.85 11.34 -4.58
N LEU A 73 3.57 10.10 -5.00
CA LEU A 73 4.56 9.03 -5.14
C LEU A 73 5.22 9.09 -6.53
N ALA A 74 6.42 9.67 -6.62
CA ALA A 74 7.15 9.81 -7.88
C ALA A 74 8.44 8.96 -7.96
N ASP A 75 9.04 8.62 -6.82
CA ASP A 75 10.34 7.97 -6.75
C ASP A 75 10.47 6.99 -5.57
N ALA A 76 11.63 6.32 -5.49
CA ALA A 76 11.93 5.36 -4.43
C ALA A 76 12.02 6.02 -3.04
N ALA A 77 12.42 7.29 -2.95
CA ALA A 77 12.53 8.01 -1.68
C ALA A 77 11.14 8.28 -1.10
N GLY A 78 10.19 8.76 -1.91
CA GLY A 78 8.80 8.94 -1.49
C GLY A 78 8.12 7.61 -1.14
N PHE A 79 8.45 6.53 -1.84
CA PHE A 79 7.99 5.19 -1.46
C PHE A 79 8.59 4.73 -0.12
N SER A 80 9.87 5.00 0.13
CA SER A 80 10.50 4.72 1.42
C SER A 80 9.81 5.46 2.56
N GLU A 81 9.51 6.76 2.40
CA GLU A 81 8.77 7.53 3.41
C GLU A 81 7.39 6.93 3.72
N LEU A 82 6.68 6.46 2.70
CA LEU A 82 5.39 5.79 2.82
C LEU A 82 5.49 4.50 3.63
N VAL A 83 6.47 3.65 3.31
CA VAL A 83 6.70 2.38 4.01
C VAL A 83 7.02 2.65 5.48
N HIS A 84 7.90 3.61 5.78
CA HIS A 84 8.22 3.97 7.16
C HIS A 84 7.03 4.57 7.93
N ALA A 85 6.10 5.23 7.23
CA ALA A 85 4.86 5.73 7.84
C ALA A 85 3.95 4.60 8.36
N LEU A 86 4.09 3.38 7.84
CA LEU A 86 3.40 2.20 8.37
C LEU A 86 4.03 1.66 9.66
N GLN A 87 5.23 2.11 10.04
CA GLN A 87 5.92 1.70 11.28
C GLN A 87 5.88 0.18 11.46
N LEU A 88 6.25 -0.54 10.41
CA LEU A 88 6.46 -1.99 10.45
C LEU A 88 7.93 -2.24 10.71
N GLU A 89 8.23 -3.29 11.47
CA GLU A 89 9.62 -3.70 11.66
C GLU A 89 10.18 -4.24 10.35
N GLY A 90 11.40 -3.83 10.02
CA GLY A 90 12.11 -4.38 8.88
C GLY A 90 12.50 -5.83 9.14
N PHE A 91 12.38 -6.68 8.13
CA PHE A 91 12.92 -8.03 8.21
C PHE A 91 14.41 -8.02 7.87
N ALA A 92 15.22 -8.70 8.68
CA ALA A 92 16.62 -8.91 8.36
C ALA A 92 16.76 -9.69 7.05
N SER A 93 17.75 -9.32 6.23
CA SER A 93 18.05 -10.05 5.01
C SER A 93 18.55 -11.45 5.36
N GLY A 94 17.76 -12.48 5.04
CA GLY A 94 18.17 -13.87 5.17
C GLY A 94 19.09 -14.31 4.03
N CYS A 95 19.99 -15.25 4.29
CA CYS A 95 21.00 -15.74 3.33
C CYS A 95 20.43 -16.43 2.07
N SER A 96 19.11 -16.65 1.98
CA SER A 96 18.46 -17.35 0.87
C SER A 96 17.67 -16.43 -0.08
N ALA A 97 17.68 -15.11 0.14
CA ALA A 97 17.01 -14.19 -0.78
C ALA A 97 17.86 -13.97 -2.03
N ALA A 98 17.22 -13.88 -3.21
CA ALA A 98 17.86 -13.43 -4.44
C ALA A 98 18.61 -12.10 -4.23
N PRO A 99 19.65 -11.80 -5.03
CA PRO A 99 20.36 -10.53 -4.94
C PRO A 99 19.40 -9.33 -5.04
N ARG A 100 19.59 -8.35 -4.17
CA ARG A 100 18.78 -7.11 -4.14
C ARG A 100 19.68 -5.89 -4.15
N THR A 101 19.21 -4.81 -4.76
CA THR A 101 19.90 -3.52 -4.77
C THR A 101 19.04 -2.48 -4.06
N GLU A 102 19.56 -1.88 -3.00
CA GLU A 102 18.86 -0.82 -2.27
C GLU A 102 18.79 0.47 -3.12
N GLN A 103 17.59 1.04 -3.24
CA GLN A 103 17.33 2.29 -3.98
C GLN A 103 17.05 3.47 -3.03
N ALA A 104 16.49 3.16 -1.86
CA ALA A 104 16.24 4.07 -0.75
C ALA A 104 16.14 3.23 0.53
N PRO A 105 16.26 3.80 1.74
CA PRO A 105 16.20 3.03 2.99
C PRO A 105 15.00 2.07 3.01
N GLY A 106 15.24 0.78 3.14
CA GLY A 106 14.18 -0.23 3.19
C GLY A 106 13.42 -0.48 1.87
N VAL A 107 13.90 0.07 0.76
CA VAL A 107 13.33 -0.11 -0.59
C VAL A 107 14.40 -0.69 -1.50
N PHE A 108 14.09 -1.84 -2.10
CA PHE A 108 15.04 -2.60 -2.90
C PHE A 108 14.44 -2.98 -4.25
N THR A 109 15.27 -3.07 -5.28
CA THR A 109 14.94 -3.78 -6.52
C THR A 109 15.44 -5.21 -6.44
N ALA A 110 14.66 -6.13 -7.00
CA ALA A 110 15.04 -7.54 -7.20
C ALA A 110 14.96 -7.84 -8.70
N ASN A 111 15.81 -8.73 -9.19
CA ASN A 111 15.97 -9.06 -10.60
C ASN A 111 15.31 -10.41 -10.99
N GLU A 112 14.47 -10.97 -10.12
CA GLU A 112 13.65 -12.16 -10.39
C GLU A 112 12.40 -11.83 -11.22
#